data_AF-L9XE97-F1
#
_entry.id   AF-L9XE97-F1
#
_cell.length_a   1.000
_cell.length_b   1.000
_cell.length_c   1.000
_cell.angle_alpha   90.00
_cell.angle_beta   90.00
_cell.angle_gamma   90.00
#
_symmetry.space_group_name_H-M   'P 1'
#
loop_
_entity.id
_entity.type
_entity.pdbx_description
1 polymer ?
#
loop_
_entity_poly.entity_id
_entity_poly.type
_entity_poly.pdbx_seq_one_letter_code
_entity_poly.pdbx_strand_id
1 'polypeptide(L)'
;MLADHTGIVTTDPTIPMGDVRQADPGSDRQGAFKRGWTAAVKDLNDGEESSKYSDGPPPEELTWDNLGYRLGSLFGETDDDLRQELFEWCVKKQTEEQER
;
A
#
# COMPACT_ATOMS: atom_id res chain seq x y z
N MET A 1 18.99 36.51 17.28
CA MET A 1 19.26 35.12 16.85
C MET A 1 17.91 34.42 16.74
N LEU A 2 17.43 34.18 15.52
CA LEU A 2 16.26 33.35 15.27
C LEU A 2 16.79 31.92 15.12
N ALA A 3 16.31 30.99 15.95
CA ALA A 3 16.58 29.58 15.77
C ALA A 3 15.70 29.07 14.62
N ASP A 4 16.33 28.62 13.54
CA ASP A 4 15.66 27.95 12.43
C ASP A 4 14.89 26.74 12.96
N HIS A 5 13.57 26.78 12.77
CA HIS A 5 12.70 25.64 12.97
C HIS A 5 12.80 24.80 11.70
N THR A 6 13.89 24.04 11.56
CA THR A 6 13.92 22.94 10.60
C THR A 6 13.02 21.85 11.17
N GLY A 7 11.73 21.98 10.93
CA GLY A 7 10.80 20.87 11.01
C GLY A 7 11.30 19.82 10.03
N ILE A 8 11.95 18.78 10.55
CA ILE A 8 12.14 17.55 9.80
C ILE A 8 10.71 17.08 9.54
N VAL A 9 10.19 17.34 8.34
CA VAL A 9 9.10 16.54 7.80
C VAL A 9 9.72 15.17 7.65
N THR A 10 9.63 14.34 8.68
CA THR A 10 9.87 12.93 8.55
C THR A 10 8.80 12.46 7.57
N THR A 11 9.17 12.39 6.30
CA THR A 11 8.36 11.76 5.25
C THR A 11 8.27 10.30 5.65
N ASP A 12 7.28 9.97 6.46
CA ASP A 12 7.00 8.60 6.85
C ASP A 12 6.78 7.81 5.55
N PRO A 13 7.69 6.89 5.17
CA PRO A 13 7.61 6.20 3.89
C PRO A 13 6.35 5.33 3.80
N THR A 14 5.65 5.09 4.92
CA THR A 14 4.38 4.37 4.97
C THR A 14 3.17 5.23 4.55
N ILE A 15 3.30 6.56 4.54
CA ILE A 15 2.24 7.49 4.12
C ILE A 15 2.47 7.91 2.66
N PRO A 16 1.57 7.59 1.73
CA PRO A 16 1.68 8.01 0.34
C PRO A 16 1.48 9.54 0.19
N MET A 17 2.18 10.16 -0.75
CA MET A 17 2.09 11.59 -1.05
C MET A 17 0.92 11.95 -1.98
N GLY A 18 0.30 10.95 -2.60
CA GLY A 18 -0.87 11.10 -3.46
C GLY A 18 -1.63 9.79 -3.61
N ASP A 19 -2.84 9.86 -4.16
CA ASP A 19 -3.66 8.69 -4.48
C ASP A 19 -4.00 8.68 -5.97
N VAL A 20 -3.40 7.74 -6.71
CA VAL A 20 -3.64 7.53 -8.14
C VAL A 20 -4.40 6.22 -8.39
N ARG A 21 -4.98 5.62 -7.34
CA ARG A 21 -5.82 4.43 -7.48
C ARG A 21 -7.03 4.76 -8.34
N GLN A 22 -7.21 3.96 -9.38
CA GLN A 22 -8.39 4.01 -10.24
C GLN A 22 -9.66 3.73 -9.40
N ALA A 23 -10.67 4.60 -9.53
CA ALA A 23 -12.02 4.35 -9.05
C ALA A 23 -12.69 3.22 -9.86
N ASP A 24 -13.64 2.51 -9.25
CA ASP A 24 -14.24 1.30 -9.83
C ASP A 24 -13.20 0.33 -10.41
N PRO A 25 -12.36 -0.25 -9.53
CA PRO A 25 -11.08 -0.82 -9.94
C PRO A 25 -11.20 -2.20 -10.63
N GLY A 26 -12.32 -2.90 -10.50
CA GLY A 26 -12.54 -4.20 -11.12
C GLY A 26 -11.51 -5.28 -10.73
N SER A 27 -11.56 -6.42 -11.43
CA SER A 27 -10.77 -7.62 -11.13
C SER A 27 -9.26 -7.43 -11.32
N ASP A 28 -8.84 -6.59 -12.28
CA ASP A 28 -7.41 -6.41 -12.59
C ASP A 28 -6.67 -5.75 -11.41
N ARG A 29 -7.34 -4.81 -10.75
CA ARG A 29 -6.81 -4.09 -9.60
C ARG A 29 -6.95 -4.87 -8.30
N GLN A 30 -8.00 -5.68 -8.16
CA GLN A 30 -8.07 -6.71 -7.12
C GLN A 30 -6.86 -7.65 -7.20
N GLY A 31 -6.53 -8.13 -8.40
CA GLY A 31 -5.33 -8.92 -8.63
C GLY A 31 -4.04 -8.16 -8.30
N ALA A 32 -3.97 -6.87 -8.62
CA ALA A 32 -2.83 -6.02 -8.27
C ALA A 32 -2.65 -5.89 -6.75
N PHE A 33 -3.74 -5.68 -6.02
CA PHE A 33 -3.74 -5.64 -4.56
C PHE A 33 -3.21 -6.94 -3.96
N LYS A 34 -3.74 -8.09 -4.39
CA LYS A 34 -3.31 -9.41 -3.90
C LYS A 34 -1.84 -9.72 -4.23
N ARG A 35 -1.35 -9.30 -5.40
CA ARG A 35 0.07 -9.40 -5.77
C ARG A 35 0.97 -8.57 -4.86
N GLY A 36 0.59 -7.33 -4.59
CA GLY A 36 1.31 -6.46 -3.65
C GLY A 36 1.41 -7.08 -2.26
N TRP A 37 0.30 -7.60 -1.73
CA TRP A 37 0.27 -8.29 -0.44
C TRP A 37 1.21 -9.50 -0.42
N THR A 38 1.16 -10.32 -1.48
CA THR A 38 2.01 -11.52 -1.60
C THR A 38 3.48 -11.15 -1.63
N ALA A 39 3.85 -10.05 -2.30
CA ALA A 39 5.21 -9.53 -2.29
C ALA A 39 5.67 -9.14 -0.87
N ALA A 40 4.82 -8.48 -0.09
CA ALA A 40 5.15 -8.12 1.29
C ALA A 40 5.36 -9.35 2.18
N VAL A 41 4.48 -10.36 2.07
CA VAL A 41 4.63 -11.61 2.83
C VAL A 41 5.92 -12.35 2.47
N LYS A 42 6.29 -12.36 1.18
CA LYS A 42 7.57 -12.93 0.74
C LYS A 42 8.77 -12.18 1.33
N ASP A 43 8.76 -10.85 1.26
CA ASP A 43 9.85 -10.03 1.81
C ASP A 43 9.99 -10.20 3.34
N LEU A 44 8.87 -10.42 4.06
CA LEU A 44 8.87 -10.73 5.49
C LEU A 44 9.44 -12.11 5.83
N ASN A 45 9.24 -13.10 4.96
CA ASN A 45 9.55 -14.51 5.24
C ASN A 45 10.93 -14.95 4.73
N ASP A 46 11.34 -14.51 3.54
CA ASP A 46 12.45 -15.17 2.83
C ASP A 46 13.76 -14.39 2.80
N GLY A 47 13.79 -13.06 3.02
CA GLY A 47 15.04 -12.27 3.09
C GLY A 47 15.97 -12.30 1.86
N GLU A 48 15.79 -13.23 0.92
CA GLU A 48 16.66 -13.52 -0.23
C GLU A 48 15.92 -13.38 -1.57
N GLU A 49 14.59 -13.57 -1.64
CA GLU A 49 13.80 -13.30 -2.84
C GLU A 49 13.38 -11.82 -2.87
N SER A 50 14.13 -11.00 -3.60
CA SER A 50 13.80 -9.59 -3.79
C SER A 50 12.47 -9.45 -4.54
N SER A 51 11.44 -8.94 -3.88
CA SER A 51 10.31 -8.32 -4.54
C SER A 51 10.71 -7.01 -5.23
N LYS A 52 9.80 -6.45 -6.05
CA LYS A 52 9.98 -5.12 -6.65
C LYS A 52 10.04 -3.96 -5.63
N TYR A 53 9.78 -4.26 -4.35
CA TYR A 53 9.83 -3.31 -3.25
C TYR A 53 11.06 -3.50 -2.35
N SER A 54 11.95 -4.43 -2.67
CA SER A 54 13.15 -4.69 -1.87
C SER A 54 14.24 -3.63 -2.05
N ASP A 55 14.23 -2.89 -3.15
CA ASP A 55 15.24 -1.87 -3.49
C ASP A 55 14.95 -0.49 -2.87
N GLY A 56 13.87 -0.34 -2.11
CA GLY A 56 13.49 0.94 -1.51
C GLY A 56 12.04 0.99 -1.06
N PRO A 57 11.60 2.10 -0.44
CA PRO A 57 10.21 2.22 -0.01
C PRO A 57 9.25 2.08 -1.19
N PRO A 58 8.03 1.57 -0.98
CA PRO A 58 7.00 1.54 -2.01
C PRO A 58 6.78 2.94 -2.61
N PRO A 59 6.37 3.05 -3.89
CA PRO A 59 6.19 4.32 -4.58
C PRO A 59 5.38 5.32 -3.75
N GLU A 60 5.75 6.59 -3.87
CA GLU A 60 5.13 7.71 -3.14
C GLU A 60 3.64 7.87 -3.48
N GLU A 61 3.24 7.60 -4.72
CA GLU A 61 1.83 7.62 -5.13
C GLU A 61 1.15 6.28 -4.81
N LEU A 62 -0.02 6.33 -4.17
CA LEU A 62 -0.80 5.15 -3.81
C LEU A 62 -1.43 4.53 -5.06
N THR A 63 -1.15 3.24 -5.26
CA THR A 63 -1.74 2.36 -6.27
C THR A 63 -2.40 1.17 -5.58
N TRP A 64 -3.22 0.40 -6.29
CA TRP A 64 -3.83 -0.80 -5.70
C TRP A 64 -2.78 -1.84 -5.28
N ASP A 65 -1.69 -1.92 -6.05
CA ASP A 65 -0.60 -2.85 -5.78
C ASP A 65 0.23 -2.45 -4.56
N ASN A 66 0.69 -1.20 -4.48
CA ASN A 66 1.49 -0.78 -3.32
C ASN A 66 0.64 -0.60 -2.05
N LEU A 67 -0.68 -0.38 -2.16
CA LEU A 67 -1.60 -0.48 -1.03
C LEU A 67 -1.59 -1.91 -0.47
N GLY A 68 -1.73 -2.91 -1.35
CA GLY A 68 -1.63 -4.31 -0.96
C GLY A 68 -0.29 -4.63 -0.28
N TYR A 69 0.82 -4.12 -0.81
CA TYR A 69 2.15 -4.28 -0.21
C TYR A 69 2.26 -3.64 1.18
N ARG A 70 1.82 -2.38 1.32
CA ARG A 70 1.82 -1.66 2.60
C ARG A 70 1.01 -2.43 3.66
N LEU A 71 -0.19 -2.89 3.32
CA LEU A 71 -1.05 -3.62 4.25
C LEU A 71 -0.50 -5.02 4.56
N GLY A 72 0.03 -5.74 3.57
CA GLY A 72 0.69 -7.03 3.79
C GLY A 72 1.93 -6.92 4.68
N SER A 73 2.66 -5.81 4.60
CA SER A 73 3.80 -5.53 5.48
C SER A 73 3.37 -5.30 6.94
N LEU A 74 2.15 -4.82 7.15
CA LEU A 74 1.59 -4.56 8.49
C LEU A 74 0.93 -5.80 9.10
N PHE A 75 0.19 -6.55 8.30
CA PHE A 75 -0.65 -7.65 8.78
C PHE A 75 -0.06 -9.05 8.55
N GLY A 76 0.94 -9.18 7.68
CA GLY A 76 1.57 -10.46 7.39
C GLY A 76 0.68 -11.42 6.58
N GLU A 77 0.97 -12.71 6.71
CA GLU A 77 0.23 -13.75 6.00
C GLU A 77 -1.22 -13.88 6.51
N THR A 78 -2.16 -13.95 5.57
CA THR A 78 -3.59 -14.17 5.82
C THR A 78 -4.23 -14.86 4.62
N ASP A 79 -5.42 -15.43 4.78
CA ASP A 79 -6.12 -16.11 3.69
C ASP A 79 -6.63 -15.15 2.59
N ASP A 80 -6.92 -15.70 1.42
CA ASP A 80 -7.27 -14.90 0.24
C ASP A 80 -8.65 -14.23 0.33
N ASP A 81 -9.54 -14.77 1.15
CA ASP A 81 -10.87 -14.22 1.40
C ASP A 81 -10.77 -12.96 2.28
N LEU A 82 -9.97 -12.99 3.35
CA LEU A 82 -9.69 -11.79 4.16
C LEU A 82 -9.00 -10.69 3.34
N ARG A 83 -8.08 -11.05 2.43
CA ARG A 83 -7.49 -10.09 1.48
C ARG A 83 -8.54 -9.50 0.56
N GLN A 84 -9.51 -10.30 0.12
CA GLN A 84 -10.60 -9.86 -0.73
C GLN A 84 -11.54 -8.89 -0.01
N GLU A 85 -11.98 -9.24 1.20
CA GLU A 85 -12.86 -8.40 2.02
C GLU A 85 -12.22 -7.05 2.32
N LEU A 86 -10.91 -7.04 2.64
CA LEU A 86 -10.18 -5.80 2.90
C LEU A 86 -10.02 -4.95 1.63
N PHE A 87 -9.77 -5.58 0.47
CA PHE A 87 -9.79 -4.88 -0.81
C PHE A 87 -11.14 -4.20 -1.05
N GLU A 88 -12.25 -4.92 -0.91
CA GLU A 88 -13.61 -4.39 -1.12
C GLU A 88 -13.92 -3.23 -0.16
N TRP A 89 -13.48 -3.34 1.10
CA TRP A 89 -13.58 -2.25 2.06
C TRP A 89 -12.80 -1.01 1.60
N CYS A 90 -11.56 -1.19 1.12
CA CYS A 90 -10.75 -0.09 0.59
C CYS A 90 -11.39 0.59 -0.63
N VAL A 91 -12.03 -0.18 -1.52
CA VAL A 91 -12.79 0.37 -2.65
C VAL A 91 -13.95 1.22 -2.14
N LYS A 92 -14.76 0.67 -1.24
CA LYS A 92 -15.90 1.39 -0.66
C LYS A 92 -15.46 2.70 0.00
N LYS A 93 -14.41 2.65 0.81
CA LYS A 93 -13.87 3.83 1.51
C LYS A 93 -13.39 4.90 0.52
N GLN A 94 -12.73 4.49 -0.56
CA GLN A 94 -12.28 5.41 -1.62
C GLN A 94 -13.49 6.08 -2.31
N THR A 95 -14.53 5.32 -2.64
CA THR A 95 -15.76 5.85 -3.24
C THR A 95 -16.41 6.90 -2.32
N GLU A 96 -16.58 6.58 -1.03
CA GLU A 96 -17.16 7.52 -0.05
C GLU A 96 -16.36 8.82 0.09
N GLU A 97 -15.05 8.81 -0.13
CA GLU A 97 -14.20 10.02 -0.09
C GLU A 97 -14.31 10.86 -1.36
N GLN A 98 -14.54 10.24 -2.51
CA GLN A 98 -14.73 10.96 -3.78
C GLN A 98 -16.11 11.63 -3.88
N GLU A 99 -17.09 11.12 -3.15
CA GLU A 99 -18.45 11.67 -3.08
C GLU A 99 -18.61 12.82 -2.06
N ARG A 100 -17.56 13.11 -1.28
CA ARG A 100 -17.57 14.11 -0.21
C ARG A 100 -17.04 15.47 -0.65
#